data_AF-A0A1M7AQN4-F1
#
_entry.id   AF-A0A1M7AQN4-F1
#
_cell.length_a   1.000
_cell.length_b   1.000
_cell.length_c   1.000
_cell.angle_alpha   90.00
_cell.angle_beta   90.00
_cell.angle_gamma   90.00
#
_symmetry.space_group_name_H-M   'P 1'
#
loop_
_entity.id
_entity.type
_entity.pdbx_description
1 polymer ?
#
loop_
_entity_poly.entity_id
_entity_poly.type
_entity_poly.pdbx_seq_one_letter_code
_entity_poly.pdbx_strand_id
1 'polypeptide(L)' 'MIRACVVVAALLVSYPANAVPCWVVRKAVSQYGEAAVESWARSKGFSEREIEKARRCLR' A
#
# COMPACT_ATOMS: atom_id res chain seq x y z
N MET A 1 -1.75 -12.83 -30.51
CA MET A 1 -0.53 -12.57 -29.70
C MET A 1 -0.61 -11.26 -28.92
N ILE A 2 -0.93 -10.13 -29.55
CA ILE A 2 -1.07 -8.80 -28.89
C ILE A 2 -2.07 -8.82 -27.71
N ARG A 3 -3.23 -9.47 -27.86
CA ARG A 3 -4.24 -9.59 -26.79
C ARG A 3 -3.75 -10.35 -25.54
N ALA A 4 -2.89 -11.36 -25.73
CA ALA A 4 -2.34 -12.12 -24.60
C ALA A 4 -1.33 -11.28 -23.80
N CYS A 5 -0.51 -10.47 -24.50
CA CYS A 5 0.43 -9.56 -23.85
C CYS A 5 -0.27 -8.48 -23.00
N VAL A 6 -1.40 -7.95 -23.47
CA VAL A 6 -2.18 -6.95 -22.72
C VAL A 6 -2.81 -7.55 -21.46
N VAL A 7 -3.32 -8.79 -21.53
CA VAL A 7 -3.89 -9.49 -20.37
C VAL A 7 -2.80 -9.83 -19.34
N VAL A 8 -1.63 -10.31 -19.78
CA VAL A 8 -0.50 -10.59 -18.89
C VAL A 8 0.03 -9.30 -18.24
N ALA A 9 0.14 -8.20 -18.99
CA ALA A 9 0.54 -6.91 -18.44
C ALA A 9 -0.47 -6.37 -17.41
N ALA A 10 -1.79 -6.50 -17.67
CA ALA A 10 -2.83 -6.11 -16.73
C ALA A 10 -2.83 -6.96 -15.45
N LEU A 11 -2.52 -8.26 -15.56
CA LEU A 11 -2.35 -9.15 -14.42
C LEU A 11 -1.08 -8.84 -13.62
N LEU A 12 0.01 -8.42 -14.29
CA LEU A 12 1.23 -7.96 -13.64
C LEU A 12 1.05 -6.61 -12.92
N VAL A 13 0.24 -5.69 -13.46
CA VAL A 13 -0.18 -4.45 -12.78
C VAL A 13 -1.15 -4.73 -11.61
N SER A 14 -1.82 -5.89 -11.64
CA SER A 14 -2.67 -6.40 -10.57
C SER A 14 -1.89 -7.22 -9.53
N TYR A 15 -0.55 -7.30 -9.62
CA TYR A 15 0.26 -7.75 -8.47
C TYR A 15 -0.07 -6.79 -7.34
N PRO A 16 -0.66 -7.30 -6.26
CA PRO A 16 -1.21 -6.41 -5.29
C PRO A 16 -0.05 -5.62 -4.68
N ALA A 17 -0.27 -4.32 -4.49
CA ALA A 17 0.45 -3.50 -3.52
C ALA A 17 0.26 -4.02 -2.05
N ASN A 18 -0.04 -5.31 -1.87
CA ASN A 18 -0.03 -6.07 -0.63
C ASN A 18 1.41 -6.54 -0.40
N ALA A 19 2.14 -6.18 0.64
CA ALA A 19 1.74 -5.54 1.86
C ALA A 19 2.96 -4.81 2.40
N VAL A 20 2.83 -3.51 2.71
CA VAL A 20 3.82 -2.86 3.58
C VAL A 20 3.84 -3.68 4.87
N PRO A 21 4.97 -4.31 5.23
CA PRO A 21 5.01 -5.19 6.38
C PRO A 21 4.79 -4.37 7.65
N CYS A 22 4.11 -4.95 8.64
CA CYS A 22 3.71 -4.20 9.84
C CYS A 22 4.89 -3.54 10.57
N TRP A 23 6.09 -4.12 10.50
CA TRP A 23 7.28 -3.51 11.09
C TRP A 23 7.69 -2.20 10.41
N VAL A 24 7.50 -2.06 9.09
CA VAL A 24 7.74 -0.81 8.36
C VAL A 24 6.71 0.24 8.75
N VAL A 25 5.43 -0.16 8.86
CA VAL A 25 4.37 0.75 9.31
C VAL A 25 4.66 1.27 10.72
N ARG A 26 4.99 0.37 11.66
CA ARG A 26 5.37 0.74 13.03
C ARG A 26 6.59 1.65 13.08
N LYS A 27 7.63 1.36 12.28
CA LYS A 27 8.82 2.19 12.19
C LYS A 27 8.51 3.59 11.65
N ALA A 28 7.71 3.67 10.59
CA ALA A 28 7.30 4.95 9.99
C ALA A 28 6.46 5.77 10.98
N VAL A 29 5.51 5.14 11.65
CA VAL A 29 4.66 5.81 12.66
C VAL A 29 5.48 6.26 13.86
N SER A 30 6.44 5.47 14.32
CA SER A 30 7.38 5.86 15.37
C SER A 30 8.23 7.07 14.98
N GLN A 31 8.57 7.23 13.70
CA GLN A 31 9.46 8.30 13.23
C GLN A 31 8.70 9.59 12.89
N TYR A 32 7.50 9.48 12.34
CA TYR A 32 6.76 10.62 11.77
C TYR A 32 5.38 10.86 12.40
N GLY A 33 4.85 9.91 13.16
CA GLY A 33 3.49 9.94 13.70
C GLY A 33 2.44 9.37 12.74
N GLU A 34 1.34 8.84 13.29
CA GLU A 34 0.29 8.16 12.53
C GLU A 34 -0.36 9.07 11.48
N ALA A 35 -0.75 10.29 11.88
CA ALA A 35 -1.40 11.24 10.97
C ALA A 35 -0.52 11.64 9.77
N ALA A 36 0.78 11.80 9.98
CA ALA A 36 1.72 12.15 8.91
C ALA A 36 1.91 10.99 7.93
N VAL A 37 2.03 9.76 8.45
CA VAL A 37 2.17 8.55 7.63
C VAL A 37 0.90 8.29 6.81
N GLU A 38 -0.28 8.52 7.38
CA GLU A 38 -1.54 8.40 6.64
C GLU A 38 -1.70 9.46 5.55
N SER A 39 -1.36 10.72 5.85
CA SER A 39 -1.36 11.80 4.85
C SER A 39 -0.40 11.49 3.70
N TRP A 40 0.81 11.01 4.03
CA TRP A 40 1.77 10.54 3.03
C TRP A 40 1.22 9.37 2.22
N ALA A 41 0.59 8.37 2.85
CA ALA A 41 0.00 7.23 2.16
C ALA A 41 -1.08 7.69 1.15
N ARG A 42 -1.98 8.59 1.56
CA ARG A 42 -2.97 9.18 0.64
C ARG A 42 -2.30 9.92 -0.52
N SER A 43 -1.24 10.69 -0.26
CA SER A 43 -0.49 11.41 -1.30
C SER A 43 0.20 10.47 -2.31
N LYS A 44 0.48 9.22 -1.91
CA LYS A 44 1.06 8.17 -2.77
C LYS A 44 0.02 7.35 -3.51
N GLY A 45 -1.27 7.63 -3.32
CA GLY A 45 -2.35 6.93 -3.97
C GLY A 45 -2.75 5.61 -3.30
N PHE A 46 -2.33 5.37 -2.05
CA PHE A 46 -2.88 4.25 -1.27
C PHE A 46 -4.38 4.49 -1.03
N SER A 47 -5.17 3.45 -1.27
CA SER A 47 -6.61 3.47 -1.00
C SER A 47 -6.90 3.46 0.50
N GLU A 48 -8.06 3.98 0.92
CA GLU A 48 -8.49 3.93 2.32
C GLU A 48 -8.51 2.50 2.88
N ARG A 49 -8.81 1.49 2.04
CA ARG A 49 -8.76 0.08 2.43
C ARG A 49 -7.34 -0.39 2.77
N GLU A 50 -6.33 0.09 2.05
CA GLU A 50 -4.92 -0.22 2.32
C GLU A 50 -4.43 0.51 3.57
N ILE A 51 -4.86 1.75 3.77
CA ILE A 51 -4.56 2.54 4.97
C ILE A 51 -5.18 1.87 6.20
N GLU A 52 -6.45 1.45 6.13
CA GLU A 52 -7.11 0.73 7.23
C GLU A 52 -6.43 -0.62 7.52
N LYS A 53 -5.98 -1.33 6.48
CA LYS A 53 -5.17 -2.55 6.64
C LYS A 53 -3.83 -2.26 7.33
N ALA A 54 -3.16 -1.16 6.98
CA ALA A 54 -1.92 -0.74 7.65
C ALA A 54 -2.17 -0.28 9.09
N ARG A 55 -3.28 0.41 9.37
CA ARG A 55 -3.67 0.83 10.72
C ARG A 55 -3.88 -0.34 11.67
N ARG A 56 -4.36 -1.48 11.16
CA ARG A 56 -4.45 -2.74 11.94
C ARG A 56 -3.09 -3.26 12.43
N CYS A 57 -1.97 -2.87 11.82
CA CYS A 57 -0.62 -3.19 12.31
C CYS A 57 -0.20 -2.40 13.56
N LEU A 58 -0.91 -1.31 13.88
CA LEU A 58 -0.60 -0.42 15.02
C LEU A 58 -1.39 -0.80 16.29
N ARG A 59 -2.41 -1.63 16.16
CA ARG A 59 -2.94 -2.41 17.30
C ARG A 59 -1.92 -3.44 17.75
#